data_AF-A0AAN6RQT2-F1
#
_entry.id   AF-A0AAN6RQT2-F1
#
_cell.length_a   1.000
_cell.length_b   1.000
_cell.length_c   1.000
_cell.angle_alpha   90.00
_cell.angle_beta   90.00
_cell.angle_gamma   90.00
#
_symmetry.space_group_name_H-M   'P 1'
#
loop_
_entity.id
_entity.type
_entity.pdbx_description
1 polymer ?
#
loop_
_entity_poly.entity_id
_entity_poly.type
_entity_poly.pdbx_seq_one_letter_code
_entity_poly.pdbx_strand_id
1 'polypeptide(L)'
;MAPKASSSKQAAQQSSRCACSAGSCGGWLKIFAVLLGVLAPIFYILDQNVSRFFIFEVDHLAEVAKRNVETYGNDTRAMVNAIVAELQGKAELSTYINRDEEWMFNNAGGAMGAMYIIHASFTEYLIIFGTAVGTEGHTGRHTADDYFHILTGVQEAYVPGEYEPEVYPPGSVHHLRRGTVKQYKMPGSCFALEYARGWIPPMLFFGYADGLSSTLDLPTLWRTTWVTGKLMLGNLARGKF
;
A
#
# COMPACT_ATOMS: atom_id res chain seq x y z
N MET A 1 14.33 100.51 7.17
CA MET A 1 13.90 99.38 8.02
C MET A 1 13.28 98.33 7.12
N ALA A 2 13.98 97.21 6.92
CA ALA A 2 13.50 96.09 6.11
C ALA A 2 12.73 95.07 6.96
N PRO A 3 11.73 94.39 6.39
CA PRO A 3 11.38 93.05 6.83
C PRO A 3 11.66 92.00 5.73
N LYS A 4 12.52 91.09 6.16
CA LYS A 4 12.83 89.71 5.78
C LYS A 4 11.90 88.98 4.79
N ALA A 5 12.57 88.28 3.86
CA ALA A 5 12.07 87.23 3.00
C ALA A 5 11.83 85.89 3.74
N SER A 6 10.85 85.11 3.28
CA SER A 6 10.91 83.64 3.23
C SER A 6 9.82 83.13 2.27
N SER A 7 10.20 82.70 1.07
CA SER A 7 10.41 81.29 0.70
C SER A 7 9.10 80.51 0.45
N SER A 8 8.72 80.48 -0.83
CA SER A 8 7.78 79.56 -1.43
C SER A 8 8.32 78.13 -1.38
N LYS A 9 7.58 77.22 -0.73
CA LYS A 9 7.79 75.77 -0.91
C LYS A 9 6.64 75.20 -1.72
N GLN A 10 6.95 74.86 -2.97
CA GLN A 10 6.17 73.95 -3.81
C GLN A 10 6.01 72.62 -3.07
N ALA A 11 4.77 72.23 -2.80
CA ALA A 11 4.46 70.88 -2.36
C ALA A 11 4.63 69.95 -3.57
N ALA A 12 5.76 69.25 -3.61
CA ALA A 12 6.02 68.20 -4.58
C ALA A 12 5.03 67.05 -4.37
N GLN A 13 4.27 66.75 -5.40
CA GLN A 13 3.38 65.61 -5.49
C GLN A 13 4.24 64.35 -5.65
N GLN A 14 4.60 63.75 -4.52
CA GLN A 14 5.35 62.49 -4.48
C GLN A 14 4.36 61.33 -4.59
N SER A 15 4.14 60.84 -5.81
CA SER A 15 3.40 59.60 -6.04
C SER A 15 4.21 58.45 -5.44
N SER A 16 3.75 57.90 -4.31
CA SER A 16 4.24 56.65 -3.76
C SER A 16 3.89 55.52 -4.72
N ARG A 17 4.84 55.13 -5.57
CA ARG A 17 4.78 53.83 -6.24
C ARG A 17 4.92 52.76 -5.17
N CYS A 18 3.80 52.17 -4.75
CA CYS A 18 3.79 50.88 -4.07
C CYS A 18 4.46 49.87 -5.00
N ALA A 19 5.75 49.60 -4.76
CA ALA A 19 6.41 48.42 -5.28
C ALA A 19 5.86 47.22 -4.51
N CYS A 20 4.73 46.67 -4.98
CA CYS A 20 4.35 45.31 -4.62
C CYS A 20 5.50 44.40 -5.05
N SER A 21 6.14 43.71 -4.10
CA SER A 21 7.09 42.65 -4.38
C SER A 21 6.35 41.43 -4.95
N ALA A 22 5.93 41.52 -6.21
CA ALA A 22 5.49 40.39 -7.01
C ALA A 22 6.72 39.58 -7.44
N GLY A 23 7.33 38.86 -6.50
CA GLY A 23 8.60 38.19 -6.75
C GLY A 23 8.90 37.10 -5.74
N SER A 24 8.12 36.00 -5.79
CA SER A 24 8.54 34.69 -5.25
C SER A 24 7.57 33.57 -5.65
N CYS A 25 6.26 33.85 -5.73
CA CYS A 25 5.23 32.83 -5.99
C CYS A 25 5.33 32.15 -7.37
N GLY A 26 5.78 32.88 -8.41
CA GLY A 26 5.88 32.34 -9.77
C GLY A 26 7.06 31.41 -10.02
N GLY A 27 8.12 31.47 -9.19
CA GLY A 27 9.30 30.60 -9.34
C GLY A 27 8.99 29.15 -8.95
N TRP A 28 8.31 28.97 -7.81
CA TRP A 28 7.90 27.66 -7.31
C TRP A 28 6.87 27.01 -8.23
N LEU A 29 5.88 27.77 -8.72
CA LEU A 29 4.90 27.27 -9.69
C LEU A 29 5.55 26.75 -10.98
N LYS A 30 6.60 27.42 -11.48
CA LYS A 30 7.37 26.96 -12.64
C LYS A 30 8.14 25.68 -12.34
N ILE A 31 8.79 25.59 -11.17
CA ILE A 31 9.50 24.39 -10.75
C ILE A 31 8.52 23.22 -10.62
N PHE A 32 7.36 23.41 -9.99
CA PHE A 32 6.31 22.40 -9.89
C PHE A 32 5.76 21.98 -11.26
N ALA A 33 5.52 22.94 -12.16
CA ALA A 33 5.05 22.63 -13.51
C ALA A 33 6.07 21.81 -14.31
N VAL A 34 7.37 22.14 -14.20
CA VAL A 34 8.45 21.37 -14.83
C VAL A 34 8.58 19.99 -14.21
N LEU A 35 8.59 19.90 -12.87
CA LEU A 35 8.64 18.62 -12.16
C LEU A 35 7.47 17.73 -12.53
N LEU A 36 6.24 18.26 -12.52
CA LEU A 36 5.05 17.51 -12.93
C LEU A 36 5.13 17.10 -14.41
N GLY A 37 5.54 18.02 -15.28
CA GLY A 37 5.68 17.79 -16.72
C GLY A 37 6.73 16.72 -17.06
N VAL A 38 7.72 16.48 -16.21
CA VAL A 38 8.74 15.43 -16.37
C VAL A 38 8.35 14.15 -15.63
N LEU A 39 7.94 14.25 -14.37
CA LEU A 39 7.66 13.10 -13.51
C LEU A 39 6.38 12.38 -13.92
N ALA A 40 5.33 13.09 -14.37
CA ALA A 40 4.07 12.46 -14.74
C ALA A 40 4.21 11.53 -15.97
N PRO A 41 4.87 11.93 -17.08
CA PRO A 41 5.15 11.01 -18.18
C PRO A 41 6.03 9.82 -17.77
N ILE A 42 7.06 10.04 -16.94
CA ILE A 42 7.92 8.96 -16.45
C ILE A 42 7.08 7.96 -15.63
N PHE A 43 6.30 8.45 -14.67
CA PHE A 43 5.42 7.61 -13.87
C PHE A 43 4.40 6.88 -14.72
N TYR A 44 3.80 7.54 -15.71
CA TYR A 44 2.86 6.91 -16.65
C TYR A 44 3.51 5.76 -17.42
N ILE A 45 4.73 5.94 -17.92
CA ILE A 45 5.47 4.88 -18.61
C ILE A 45 5.82 3.74 -17.66
N LEU A 46 6.25 4.04 -16.44
CA LEU A 46 6.55 3.02 -15.42
C LEU A 46 5.29 2.24 -15.03
N ASP A 47 4.16 2.91 -14.81
CA ASP A 47 2.88 2.28 -14.47
C ASP A 47 2.41 1.33 -15.57
N GLN A 48 2.53 1.73 -16.85
CA GLN A 48 2.20 0.87 -17.99
C GLN A 48 3.07 -0.39 -18.08
N ASN A 49 4.28 -0.35 -17.52
CA ASN A 49 5.25 -1.45 -17.58
C ASN A 49 5.50 -2.10 -16.21
N VAL A 50 4.66 -1.81 -15.21
CA VAL A 50 4.85 -2.29 -13.83
C VAL A 50 4.89 -3.82 -13.77
N SER A 51 4.16 -4.49 -14.66
CA SER A 51 4.11 -5.94 -14.73
C SER A 51 5.44 -6.61 -15.09
N ARG A 52 6.38 -5.89 -15.70
CA ARG A 52 7.73 -6.42 -16.00
C ARG A 52 8.55 -6.67 -14.74
N PHE A 53 8.16 -6.05 -13.64
CA PHE A 53 8.85 -6.23 -12.36
C PHE A 53 8.27 -7.39 -11.57
N PHE A 54 7.17 -8.01 -11.99
CA PHE A 54 6.52 -9.07 -11.22
C PHE A 54 7.32 -10.37 -11.25
N ILE A 55 7.47 -11.01 -10.09
CA ILE A 55 8.12 -12.33 -9.97
C ILE A 55 7.14 -13.45 -9.65
N PHE A 56 5.93 -13.11 -9.19
CA PHE A 56 4.90 -14.10 -8.90
C PHE A 56 3.86 -14.16 -10.01
N GLU A 57 3.49 -15.38 -10.39
CA GLU A 57 2.39 -15.64 -11.30
C GLU A 57 1.11 -15.90 -10.49
N VAL A 58 0.04 -15.17 -10.79
CA VAL A 58 -1.25 -15.28 -10.07
C VAL A 58 -1.82 -16.69 -10.16
N ASP A 59 -1.78 -17.30 -11.34
CA ASP A 59 -2.32 -18.64 -11.57
C ASP A 59 -1.53 -19.69 -10.78
N HIS A 60 -0.21 -19.51 -10.67
CA HIS A 60 0.63 -20.39 -9.85
C HIS A 60 0.30 -20.26 -8.36
N LEU A 61 0.13 -19.04 -7.84
CA LEU A 61 -0.28 -18.84 -6.44
C LEU A 61 -1.68 -19.41 -6.16
N ALA A 62 -2.62 -19.27 -7.10
CA ALA A 62 -3.95 -19.85 -6.99
C ALA A 62 -3.90 -21.38 -6.95
N GLU A 63 -3.11 -22.00 -7.83
CA GLU A 63 -2.91 -23.45 -7.85
C GLU A 63 -2.28 -23.96 -6.55
N VAL A 64 -1.21 -23.31 -6.09
CA VAL A 64 -0.50 -23.66 -4.86
C VAL A 64 -1.43 -23.56 -3.65
N ALA A 65 -2.18 -22.46 -3.51
CA ALA A 65 -3.12 -22.28 -2.43
C ALA A 65 -4.21 -23.37 -2.46
N LYS A 66 -4.85 -23.58 -3.61
CA LYS A 66 -5.93 -24.56 -3.77
C LYS A 66 -5.44 -25.99 -3.46
N ARG A 67 -4.29 -26.39 -3.99
CA ARG A 67 -3.70 -27.72 -3.74
C ARG A 67 -3.39 -27.94 -2.26
N ASN A 68 -2.91 -26.89 -1.57
CA ASN A 68 -2.64 -26.97 -0.14
C ASN A 68 -3.93 -27.10 0.68
N VAL A 69 -5.00 -26.39 0.31
CA VAL A 69 -6.34 -26.57 0.92
C VAL A 69 -6.83 -28.01 0.76
N GLU A 70 -6.71 -28.58 -0.43
CA GLU A 70 -7.11 -29.97 -0.70
C GLU A 70 -6.27 -31.00 0.08
N THR A 71 -4.98 -30.71 0.28
CA THR A 71 -4.03 -31.63 0.94
C THR A 71 -4.13 -31.61 2.46
N TYR A 72 -4.24 -30.42 3.05
CA TYR A 72 -4.11 -30.21 4.50
C TYR A 72 -5.43 -29.83 5.19
N GLY A 73 -6.49 -29.56 4.43
CA GLY A 73 -7.81 -29.22 4.95
C GLY A 73 -7.77 -28.01 5.88
N ASN A 74 -8.02 -28.23 7.18
CA ASN A 74 -8.07 -27.16 8.18
C ASN A 74 -6.75 -26.93 8.94
N ASP A 75 -5.66 -27.62 8.59
CA ASP A 75 -4.36 -27.37 9.21
C ASP A 75 -3.65 -26.17 8.55
N THR A 76 -4.01 -24.96 9.01
CA THR A 76 -3.42 -23.70 8.52
C THR A 76 -1.90 -23.68 8.63
N ARG A 77 -1.33 -24.24 9.70
CA ARG A 77 0.12 -24.21 9.91
C ARG A 77 0.83 -25.09 8.88
N ALA A 78 0.32 -26.29 8.64
CA ALA A 78 0.87 -27.17 7.61
C ALA A 78 0.80 -26.53 6.22
N MET A 79 -0.33 -25.89 5.87
CA MET A 79 -0.47 -25.16 4.60
C MET A 79 0.54 -24.03 4.47
N VAL A 80 0.65 -23.15 5.46
CA VAL A 80 1.59 -22.02 5.41
C VAL A 80 3.03 -22.52 5.24
N ASN A 81 3.43 -23.53 6.01
CA ASN A 81 4.76 -24.13 5.92
C ASN A 81 5.03 -24.71 4.53
N ALA A 82 4.07 -25.44 3.97
CA ALA A 82 4.20 -26.08 2.66
C ALA A 82 4.26 -25.04 1.52
N ILE A 83 3.41 -24.01 1.55
CA ILE A 83 3.43 -22.90 0.58
C ILE A 83 4.79 -22.20 0.60
N VAL A 84 5.27 -21.82 1.79
CA VAL A 84 6.56 -21.12 1.92
C VAL A 84 7.72 -22.01 1.47
N ALA A 85 7.72 -23.29 1.84
CA ALA A 85 8.75 -24.23 1.41
C ALA A 85 8.78 -24.41 -0.12
N GLU A 86 7.61 -24.49 -0.76
CA GLU A 86 7.51 -24.59 -2.22
C GLU A 86 8.05 -23.33 -2.91
N LEU A 87 7.66 -22.15 -2.45
CA LEU A 87 8.15 -20.88 -2.99
C LEU A 87 9.66 -20.73 -2.80
N GLN A 88 10.20 -21.21 -1.67
CA GLN A 88 11.64 -21.24 -1.43
C GLN A 88 12.39 -22.24 -2.31
N GLY A 89 11.76 -23.37 -2.66
CA GLY A 89 12.34 -24.40 -3.52
C GLY A 89 12.51 -23.97 -4.97
N LYS A 90 11.82 -22.90 -5.41
CA LYS A 90 11.97 -22.32 -6.74
C LYS A 90 13.22 -21.44 -6.81
N ALA A 91 14.16 -21.81 -7.67
CA ALA A 91 15.45 -21.14 -7.78
C ALA A 91 15.30 -19.63 -8.04
N GLU A 92 14.37 -19.27 -8.90
CA GLU A 92 14.03 -17.91 -9.32
C GLU A 92 13.41 -17.06 -8.18
N LEU A 93 12.77 -17.68 -7.20
CA LEU A 93 12.14 -16.98 -6.07
C LEU A 93 12.98 -17.01 -4.80
N SER A 94 13.80 -18.06 -4.61
CA SER A 94 14.52 -18.39 -3.37
C SER A 94 15.27 -17.23 -2.70
N THR A 95 15.73 -16.26 -3.49
CA THR A 95 16.49 -15.09 -3.03
C THR A 95 15.59 -13.93 -2.56
N TYR A 96 14.34 -13.91 -3.01
CA TYR A 96 13.34 -12.87 -2.74
C TYR A 96 12.34 -13.26 -1.64
N ILE A 97 12.37 -14.50 -1.17
CA ILE A 97 11.50 -15.01 -0.10
C ILE A 97 12.13 -14.78 1.28
N ASN A 98 11.37 -14.18 2.18
CA ASN A 98 11.71 -14.04 3.59
C ASN A 98 11.61 -15.40 4.30
N ARG A 99 12.68 -15.78 5.00
CA ARG A 99 12.78 -17.06 5.73
C ARG A 99 12.40 -16.95 7.19
N ASP A 100 12.36 -15.73 7.72
CA ASP A 100 12.07 -15.49 9.12
C ASP A 100 10.54 -15.40 9.28
N GLU A 101 9.91 -16.46 9.79
CA GLU A 101 8.48 -16.45 10.14
C GLU A 101 8.27 -15.51 11.33
N GLU A 102 7.67 -14.36 11.05
CA GLU A 102 7.34 -13.36 12.05
C GLU A 102 5.93 -12.83 11.83
N TRP A 103 5.10 -12.99 12.86
CA TRP A 103 3.72 -12.54 12.88
C TRP A 103 3.59 -11.20 13.58
N MET A 104 2.87 -10.28 12.95
CA MET A 104 2.61 -8.94 13.47
C MET A 104 1.12 -8.63 13.33
N PHE A 105 0.54 -7.89 14.28
CA PHE A 105 -0.80 -7.38 14.09
C PHE A 105 -0.84 -6.34 12.96
N ASN A 106 -1.94 -6.33 12.24
CA ASN A 106 -2.24 -5.36 11.19
C ASN A 106 -3.63 -4.77 11.44
N ASN A 107 -3.69 -3.43 11.58
CA ASN A 107 -4.91 -2.67 11.81
C ASN A 107 -5.07 -1.65 10.68
N ALA A 108 -6.12 -1.81 9.87
CA ALA A 108 -6.41 -0.92 8.76
C ALA A 108 -7.88 -1.02 8.34
N GLY A 109 -8.49 0.11 7.97
CA GLY A 109 -9.87 0.15 7.46
C GLY A 109 -10.95 -0.24 8.49
N GLY A 110 -10.65 -0.13 9.78
CA GLY A 110 -11.49 -0.63 10.88
C GLY A 110 -11.34 -2.13 11.13
N ALA A 111 -10.59 -2.85 10.31
CA ALA A 111 -10.31 -4.27 10.47
C ALA A 111 -9.01 -4.51 11.23
N MET A 112 -8.96 -5.63 11.94
CA MET A 112 -7.78 -6.14 12.63
C MET A 112 -7.52 -7.60 12.25
N GLY A 113 -6.27 -7.90 11.93
CA GLY A 113 -5.78 -9.26 11.72
C GLY A 113 -4.33 -9.38 12.12
N ALA A 114 -3.72 -10.51 11.78
CA ALA A 114 -2.29 -10.74 11.88
C ALA A 114 -1.73 -11.06 10.49
N MET A 115 -0.50 -10.62 10.25
CA MET A 115 0.20 -10.88 9.00
C MET A 115 1.58 -11.48 9.22
N TYR A 116 1.99 -12.33 8.28
CA TYR A 116 3.36 -12.80 8.10
C TYR A 116 3.84 -12.44 6.70
N ILE A 117 4.91 -11.65 6.62
CA ILE A 117 5.45 -11.16 5.34
C ILE A 117 6.41 -12.18 4.72
N ILE A 118 6.00 -12.79 3.61
CA ILE A 118 6.79 -13.73 2.81
C ILE A 118 7.65 -12.98 1.80
N HIS A 119 7.14 -11.92 1.19
CA HIS A 119 7.86 -11.06 0.25
C HIS A 119 7.35 -9.61 0.33
N ALA A 120 8.24 -8.64 0.16
CA ALA A 120 7.86 -7.23 -0.04
C ALA A 120 8.88 -6.51 -0.95
N SER A 121 8.39 -5.85 -1.99
CA SER A 121 9.11 -4.97 -2.91
C SER A 121 8.28 -3.70 -3.18
N PHE A 122 8.74 -2.77 -4.01
CA PHE A 122 7.95 -1.60 -4.38
C PHE A 122 6.80 -1.95 -5.33
N THR A 123 6.87 -3.09 -6.02
CA THR A 123 5.85 -3.52 -6.99
C THR A 123 5.02 -4.74 -6.58
N GLU A 124 5.43 -5.49 -5.56
CA GLU A 124 4.72 -6.69 -5.08
C GLU A 124 4.90 -6.90 -3.58
N TYR A 125 3.88 -7.46 -2.93
CA TYR A 125 4.06 -8.19 -1.68
C TYR A 125 3.35 -9.54 -1.73
N LEU A 126 3.84 -10.47 -0.92
CA LEU A 126 3.18 -11.74 -0.64
C LEU A 126 3.19 -11.94 0.86
N ILE A 127 2.02 -12.10 1.47
CA ILE A 127 1.86 -12.29 2.90
C ILE A 127 0.88 -13.41 3.19
N ILE A 128 0.96 -13.98 4.39
CA ILE A 128 -0.22 -14.63 4.99
C ILE A 128 -0.93 -13.57 5.80
N PHE A 129 -2.21 -13.37 5.56
CA PHE A 129 -3.06 -12.50 6.38
C PHE A 129 -4.25 -13.29 6.90
N GLY A 130 -4.67 -13.00 8.13
CA GLY A 130 -5.89 -13.59 8.66
C GLY A 130 -6.20 -13.16 10.09
N THR A 131 -7.21 -13.81 10.64
CA THR A 131 -7.68 -13.60 12.01
C THR A 131 -8.14 -14.93 12.56
N ALA A 132 -7.91 -15.17 13.85
CA ALA A 132 -8.42 -16.34 14.55
C ALA A 132 -9.82 -16.11 15.15
N VAL A 133 -10.28 -14.85 15.23
CA VAL A 133 -11.49 -14.45 15.98
C VAL A 133 -12.51 -13.68 15.12
N GLY A 134 -12.20 -13.47 13.85
CA GLY A 134 -13.01 -12.68 12.93
C GLY A 134 -12.58 -11.22 12.82
N THR A 135 -13.05 -10.55 11.76
CA THR A 135 -12.76 -9.14 11.46
C THR A 135 -13.73 -8.60 10.41
N GLU A 136 -13.91 -7.29 10.36
CA GLU A 136 -14.76 -6.61 9.38
C GLU A 136 -14.25 -5.19 9.14
N GLY A 137 -14.30 -4.71 7.90
CA GLY A 137 -13.88 -3.34 7.61
C GLY A 137 -13.93 -2.96 6.13
N HIS A 138 -13.33 -1.80 5.85
CA HIS A 138 -13.16 -1.27 4.51
C HIS A 138 -11.90 -1.90 3.87
N THR A 139 -11.97 -2.35 2.62
CA THR A 139 -10.82 -2.99 1.96
C THR A 139 -9.66 -2.03 1.68
N GLY A 140 -9.95 -0.74 1.56
CA GLY A 140 -8.99 0.26 1.09
C GLY A 140 -9.09 0.46 -0.42
N ARG A 141 -8.63 1.64 -0.89
CA ARG A 141 -8.53 1.96 -2.32
C ARG A 141 -7.06 1.94 -2.71
N HIS A 142 -6.62 0.83 -3.29
CA HIS A 142 -5.21 0.56 -3.51
C HIS A 142 -4.74 0.90 -4.91
N THR A 143 -3.45 1.20 -5.04
CA THR A 143 -2.71 1.42 -6.29
C THR A 143 -2.18 0.13 -6.92
N ALA A 144 -2.60 -1.01 -6.39
CA ALA A 144 -2.26 -2.36 -6.84
C ALA A 144 -3.54 -3.21 -6.92
N ASP A 145 -3.49 -4.29 -7.71
CA ASP A 145 -4.42 -5.41 -7.60
C ASP A 145 -4.04 -6.26 -6.39
N ASP A 146 -5.04 -6.79 -5.69
CA ASP A 146 -4.85 -7.61 -4.50
C ASP A 146 -5.68 -8.90 -4.60
N TYR A 147 -5.06 -10.03 -4.28
CA TYR A 147 -5.57 -11.37 -4.46
C TYR A 147 -5.53 -12.11 -3.13
N PHE A 148 -6.70 -12.39 -2.56
CA PHE A 148 -6.84 -13.19 -1.35
C PHE A 148 -7.17 -14.62 -1.74
N HIS A 149 -6.16 -15.50 -1.71
CA HIS A 149 -6.36 -16.94 -1.88
C HIS A 149 -6.75 -17.54 -0.52
N ILE A 150 -8.02 -17.91 -0.36
CA ILE A 150 -8.56 -18.34 0.93
C ILE A 150 -8.02 -19.73 1.28
N LEU A 151 -7.27 -19.82 2.38
CA LEU A 151 -6.69 -21.07 2.87
C LEU A 151 -7.62 -21.77 3.86
N THR A 152 -8.17 -21.02 4.83
CA THR A 152 -9.14 -21.52 5.79
C THR A 152 -10.20 -20.48 6.09
N GLY A 153 -11.35 -20.94 6.60
CA GLY A 153 -12.47 -20.05 6.93
C GLY A 153 -13.22 -19.55 5.70
N VAL A 154 -13.94 -18.44 5.87
CA VAL A 154 -14.72 -17.80 4.81
C VAL A 154 -14.45 -16.31 4.85
N GLN A 155 -14.17 -15.73 3.69
CA GLN A 155 -14.20 -14.29 3.49
C GLN A 155 -15.49 -13.90 2.79
N GLU A 156 -16.13 -12.84 3.25
CA GLU A 156 -17.27 -12.21 2.61
C GLU A 156 -16.85 -10.83 2.10
N ALA A 157 -17.43 -10.40 0.99
CA ALA A 157 -17.26 -9.06 0.46
C ALA A 157 -18.58 -8.48 -0.02
N TYR A 158 -18.67 -7.16 0.00
CA TYR A 158 -19.90 -6.45 -0.35
C TYR A 158 -19.58 -5.11 -1.03
N VAL A 159 -20.37 -4.77 -2.03
CA VAL A 159 -20.36 -3.47 -2.70
C VAL A 159 -21.73 -2.78 -2.55
N PRO A 160 -21.77 -1.47 -2.23
CA PRO A 160 -23.02 -0.75 -2.08
C PRO A 160 -23.94 -0.87 -3.31
N GLY A 161 -25.20 -1.24 -3.07
CA GLY A 161 -26.23 -1.37 -4.11
C GLY A 161 -26.60 -2.82 -4.44
N GLU A 162 -25.74 -3.78 -4.07
CA GLU A 162 -26.12 -5.19 -4.03
C GLU A 162 -26.88 -5.49 -2.73
N TYR A 163 -27.55 -6.64 -2.66
CA TYR A 163 -28.28 -7.07 -1.46
C TYR A 163 -27.78 -8.39 -0.89
N GLU A 164 -26.94 -9.11 -1.63
CA GLU A 164 -26.35 -10.38 -1.22
C GLU A 164 -24.81 -10.23 -1.14
N PRO A 165 -24.14 -10.89 -0.17
CA PRO A 165 -22.69 -10.86 -0.10
C PRO A 165 -22.06 -11.75 -1.17
N GLU A 166 -20.88 -11.34 -1.62
CA GLU A 166 -19.95 -12.25 -2.28
C GLU A 166 -19.32 -13.15 -1.22
N VAL A 167 -19.31 -14.46 -1.43
CA VAL A 167 -18.81 -15.45 -0.46
C VAL A 167 -17.64 -16.23 -1.05
N TYR A 168 -16.51 -16.19 -0.34
CA TYR A 168 -15.24 -16.79 -0.73
C TYR A 168 -14.84 -17.89 0.25
N PRO A 169 -15.16 -19.17 -0.03
CA PRO A 169 -14.76 -20.32 0.79
C PRO A 169 -13.30 -20.74 0.56
N PRO A 170 -12.75 -21.71 1.31
CA PRO A 170 -11.39 -22.21 1.11
C PRO A 170 -11.17 -22.71 -0.33
N GLY A 171 -10.00 -22.39 -0.89
CA GLY A 171 -9.63 -22.70 -2.28
C GLY A 171 -10.17 -21.72 -3.32
N SER A 172 -10.98 -20.73 -2.92
CA SER A 172 -11.40 -19.62 -3.79
C SER A 172 -10.41 -18.44 -3.74
N VAL A 173 -10.59 -17.50 -4.66
CA VAL A 173 -9.77 -16.28 -4.74
C VAL A 173 -10.69 -15.05 -4.77
N HIS A 174 -10.54 -14.17 -3.79
CA HIS A 174 -11.14 -12.84 -3.83
C HIS A 174 -10.15 -11.87 -4.49
N HIS A 175 -10.47 -11.43 -5.71
CA HIS A 175 -9.67 -10.45 -6.45
C HIS A 175 -10.24 -9.04 -6.25
N LEU A 176 -9.51 -8.22 -5.50
CA LEU A 176 -9.77 -6.79 -5.36
C LEU A 176 -8.99 -6.02 -6.44
N ARG A 177 -9.72 -5.47 -7.41
CA ARG A 177 -9.11 -4.76 -8.53
C ARG A 177 -8.51 -3.43 -8.09
N ARG A 178 -7.38 -3.06 -8.71
CA ARG A 178 -6.75 -1.76 -8.51
C ARG A 178 -7.77 -0.62 -8.55
N GLY A 179 -7.74 0.23 -7.52
CA GLY A 179 -8.60 1.40 -7.42
C GLY A 179 -10.05 1.11 -7.09
N THR A 180 -10.46 -0.13 -6.82
CA THR A 180 -11.81 -0.47 -6.33
C THR A 180 -11.86 -0.49 -4.80
N VAL A 181 -13.07 -0.53 -4.23
CA VAL A 181 -13.29 -0.64 -2.79
C VAL A 181 -14.46 -1.57 -2.54
N LYS A 182 -14.39 -2.32 -1.43
CA LYS A 182 -15.49 -3.12 -0.89
C LYS A 182 -15.53 -2.99 0.62
N GLN A 183 -16.65 -3.37 1.23
CA GLN A 183 -16.63 -3.88 2.59
C GLN A 183 -16.15 -5.34 2.52
N TYR A 184 -15.36 -5.77 3.49
CA TYR A 184 -15.03 -7.19 3.64
C TYR A 184 -15.21 -7.62 5.08
N LYS A 185 -15.41 -8.93 5.24
CA LYS A 185 -15.55 -9.58 6.54
C LYS A 185 -14.92 -10.95 6.52
N MET A 186 -14.31 -11.33 7.62
CA MET A 186 -14.00 -12.71 7.96
C MET A 186 -14.83 -13.02 9.21
N PRO A 187 -15.97 -13.72 9.13
CA PRO A 187 -16.90 -13.84 10.25
C PRO A 187 -16.34 -14.55 11.49
N GLY A 188 -15.29 -15.36 11.32
CA GLY A 188 -14.59 -16.07 12.39
C GLY A 188 -13.14 -16.32 12.01
N SER A 189 -12.58 -17.47 12.41
CA SER A 189 -11.22 -17.85 12.02
C SER A 189 -11.11 -17.99 10.48
N CYS A 190 -10.23 -17.20 9.86
CA CYS A 190 -10.01 -17.17 8.43
C CYS A 190 -8.58 -16.71 8.13
N PHE A 191 -7.90 -17.42 7.22
CA PHE A 191 -6.55 -17.08 6.76
C PHE A 191 -6.46 -17.21 5.25
N ALA A 192 -5.74 -16.28 4.63
CA ALA A 192 -5.51 -16.23 3.20
C ALA A 192 -4.02 -16.03 2.90
N LEU A 193 -3.58 -16.59 1.77
CA LEU A 193 -2.37 -16.14 1.10
C LEU A 193 -2.76 -14.90 0.30
N GLU A 194 -2.23 -13.74 0.69
CA GLU A 194 -2.57 -12.45 0.10
C GLU A 194 -1.40 -11.98 -0.77
N TYR A 195 -1.70 -11.73 -2.04
CA TYR A 195 -0.75 -11.27 -3.04
C TYR A 195 -1.22 -9.96 -3.64
N ALA A 196 -0.40 -8.91 -3.50
CA ALA A 196 -0.64 -7.65 -4.20
C ALA A 196 0.43 -7.38 -5.25
N ARG A 197 0.00 -6.82 -6.38
CA ARG A 197 0.86 -6.44 -7.51
C ARG A 197 0.49 -5.09 -8.10
N GLY A 198 1.46 -4.20 -8.21
CA GLY A 198 1.30 -2.79 -8.54
C GLY A 198 2.08 -1.93 -7.54
N TRP A 199 1.84 -0.62 -7.48
CA TRP A 199 2.63 0.24 -6.59
C TRP A 199 2.24 -0.01 -5.12
N ILE A 200 3.14 -0.63 -4.36
CA ILE A 200 2.91 -0.99 -2.95
C ILE A 200 3.08 0.18 -1.97
N PRO A 201 4.10 1.06 -2.08
CA PRO A 201 4.31 2.11 -1.06
C PRO A 201 3.10 3.00 -0.78
N PRO A 202 2.29 3.43 -1.78
CA PRO A 202 1.08 4.19 -1.50
C PRO A 202 0.02 3.41 -0.70
N MET A 203 0.02 2.08 -0.74
CA MET A 203 -0.90 1.27 0.07
C MET A 203 -0.56 1.33 1.57
N LEU A 204 0.71 1.55 1.92
CA LEU A 204 1.16 1.61 3.31
C LEU A 204 0.50 2.75 4.11
N PHE A 205 0.09 3.84 3.46
CA PHE A 205 -0.66 4.91 4.13
C PHE A 205 -1.98 4.41 4.70
N PHE A 206 -2.69 3.56 3.96
CA PHE A 206 -3.89 2.90 4.44
C PHE A 206 -3.55 1.85 5.51
N GLY A 207 -2.53 1.02 5.26
CA GLY A 207 -2.07 -0.01 6.19
C GLY A 207 -1.60 0.51 7.55
N TYR A 208 -1.18 1.78 7.64
CA TYR A 208 -0.77 2.42 8.89
C TYR A 208 -1.80 3.37 9.50
N ALA A 209 -2.90 3.65 8.80
CA ALA A 209 -3.87 4.66 9.22
C ALA A 209 -4.39 4.37 10.63
N ASP A 210 -4.98 3.18 10.87
CA ASP A 210 -5.55 2.85 12.17
C ASP A 210 -4.48 2.63 13.24
N GLY A 211 -3.28 2.18 12.87
CA GLY A 211 -2.16 2.15 13.79
C GLY A 211 -1.79 3.55 14.32
N LEU A 212 -1.83 4.56 13.44
CA LEU A 212 -1.44 5.94 13.76
C LEU A 212 -2.58 6.78 14.36
N SER A 213 -3.84 6.42 14.12
CA SER A 213 -5.00 7.21 14.55
C SER A 213 -6.01 6.50 15.43
N SER A 214 -5.90 5.18 15.61
CA SER A 214 -6.84 4.38 16.42
C SER A 214 -6.14 3.62 17.53
N THR A 215 -5.35 2.59 17.21
CA THR A 215 -4.75 1.72 18.22
C THR A 215 -3.56 2.36 18.93
N LEU A 216 -2.82 3.23 18.23
CA LEU A 216 -1.60 3.87 18.72
C LEU A 216 -0.55 2.85 19.20
N ASP A 217 -0.57 1.64 18.66
CA ASP A 217 0.42 0.60 18.94
C ASP A 217 1.73 0.87 18.19
N LEU A 218 2.47 1.86 18.70
CA LEU A 218 3.76 2.29 18.15
C LEU A 218 4.79 1.16 18.08
N PRO A 219 4.90 0.24 19.06
CA PRO A 219 5.77 -0.94 18.93
C PRO A 219 5.46 -1.80 17.70
N THR A 220 4.19 -2.14 17.47
CA THR A 220 3.79 -2.92 16.29
C THR A 220 4.04 -2.14 15.00
N LEU A 221 3.68 -0.85 14.96
CA LEU A 221 3.96 0.01 13.80
C LEU A 221 5.44 0.08 13.46
N TRP A 222 6.30 0.26 14.46
CA TRP A 222 7.75 0.28 14.27
C TRP A 222 8.24 -1.06 13.71
N ARG A 223 7.78 -2.18 14.29
CA ARG A 223 8.22 -3.50 13.85
C ARG A 223 7.80 -3.78 12.41
N THR A 224 6.56 -3.50 12.07
CA THR A 224 6.04 -3.61 10.70
C THR A 224 6.83 -2.74 9.73
N THR A 225 7.09 -1.47 10.09
CA THR A 225 7.87 -0.55 9.25
C THR A 225 9.29 -1.08 9.02
N TRP A 226 9.95 -1.57 10.07
CA TRP A 226 11.29 -2.13 9.99
C TRP A 226 11.36 -3.36 9.09
N VAL A 227 10.46 -4.33 9.28
CA VAL A 227 10.43 -5.58 8.49
C VAL A 227 10.11 -5.28 7.02
N THR A 228 9.06 -4.50 6.76
CA THR A 228 8.69 -4.09 5.39
C THR A 228 9.82 -3.33 4.71
N GLY A 229 10.44 -2.35 5.39
CA GLY A 229 11.56 -1.58 4.85
C GLY A 229 12.79 -2.44 4.57
N LYS A 230 13.16 -3.33 5.49
CA LYS A 230 14.28 -4.29 5.32
C LYS A 230 14.07 -5.16 4.08
N LEU A 231 12.86 -5.68 3.88
CA LEU A 231 12.54 -6.54 2.74
C LEU A 231 12.48 -5.75 1.43
N MET A 232 11.77 -4.61 1.39
CA MET A 232 11.67 -3.76 0.20
C MET A 232 13.03 -3.26 -0.28
N LEU A 233 13.85 -2.71 0.63
CA LEU A 233 15.18 -2.23 0.28
C LEU A 233 16.13 -3.37 -0.05
N GLY A 234 16.01 -4.51 0.64
CA GLY A 234 16.78 -5.71 0.35
C GLY A 234 16.48 -6.28 -1.03
N ASN A 235 15.22 -6.28 -1.45
CA ASN A 235 14.82 -6.70 -2.79
C ASN A 235 15.28 -5.70 -3.86
N LEU A 236 15.18 -4.40 -3.57
CA LEU A 236 15.70 -3.34 -4.44
C LEU A 236 17.21 -3.50 -4.68
N ALA A 237 17.99 -3.77 -3.64
CA ALA A 237 19.44 -3.98 -3.73
C ALA A 237 19.81 -5.21 -4.60
N ARG A 238 18.87 -6.13 -4.82
CA ARG A 238 19.01 -7.32 -5.67
C ARG A 238 18.39 -7.13 -7.06
N GLY A 239 18.04 -5.89 -7.42
CA GLY A 239 17.45 -5.55 -8.71
C GLY A 239 15.96 -5.88 -8.83
N LYS A 240 15.30 -6.29 -7.74
CA LYS A 240 13.85 -6.48 -7.70
C LYS A 240 13.19 -5.18 -7.26
N PHE A 241 12.53 -4.53 -8.21
CA PHE A 241 11.73 -3.33 -7.97
C PHE A 241 10.40 -3.71 -7.34
#